data_AF-A0ABD7QW53-F1
#
_entry.id   AF-A0ABD7QW53-F1
#
_cell.length_a   1.000
_cell.length_b   1.000
_cell.length_c   1.000
_cell.angle_alpha   90.00
_cell.angle_beta   90.00
_cell.angle_gamma   90.00
#
_symmetry.space_group_name_H-M   'P 1'
#
loop_
_entity.id
_entity.type
_entity.pdbx_description
1 polymer ?
#
loop_
_entity_poly.entity_id
_entity_poly.type
_entity_poly.pdbx_seq_one_letter_code
_entity_poly.pdbx_strand_id
1 'polypeptide(L)'
;MDTTATLPAVGQTWLADLGPDTPLGHFTVEITFDTETQVTFHVTGGAIAGRTETMPYTTTKVRDGLYVVRWTEADAGDHVTHIEDYDAGTCMASSVVGGEFIQLSGTWTRVR
;
A
#
# COMPACT_ATOMS: atom_id res chain seq x y z
N MET A 1 -7.08 16.55 10.23
CA MET A 1 -6.76 15.17 9.83
C MET A 1 -7.42 14.23 10.81
N ASP A 2 -8.05 13.17 10.31
CA ASP A 2 -8.74 12.16 11.14
C ASP A 2 -7.90 10.88 11.13
N THR A 3 -7.36 10.49 12.29
CA THR A 3 -6.47 9.34 12.45
C THR A 3 -7.21 8.03 12.73
N THR A 4 -8.53 8.03 12.59
CA THR A 4 -9.42 6.88 12.79
C THR A 4 -10.39 6.68 11.62
N ALA A 5 -10.11 7.33 10.49
CA ALA A 5 -10.99 7.30 9.33
C ALA A 5 -11.03 5.90 8.69
N THR A 6 -12.23 5.44 8.36
CA THR A 6 -12.43 4.25 7.52
C THR A 6 -11.98 4.53 6.08
N LEU A 7 -11.21 3.61 5.49
CA LEU A 7 -10.81 3.71 4.10
C LEU A 7 -11.99 3.46 3.16
N PRO A 8 -12.09 4.18 2.03
CA PRO A 8 -13.09 3.89 1.01
C PRO A 8 -12.84 2.54 0.31
N ALA A 9 -11.63 1.99 0.43
CA ALA A 9 -11.25 0.70 -0.15
C ALA A 9 -11.65 -0.52 0.69
N VAL A 10 -12.22 -0.37 1.89
CA VAL A 10 -12.67 -1.52 2.69
C VAL A 10 -13.64 -2.38 1.88
N GLY A 11 -13.38 -3.68 1.82
CA GLY A 11 -14.10 -4.66 1.00
C GLY A 11 -13.70 -4.69 -0.48
N GLN A 12 -12.61 -4.02 -0.87
CA GLN A 12 -12.13 -3.92 -2.25
C GLN A 12 -10.68 -4.36 -2.38
N THR A 13 -10.25 -4.62 -3.61
CA THR A 13 -8.84 -4.78 -3.97
C THR A 13 -8.42 -3.69 -4.94
N TRP A 14 -7.23 -3.15 -4.70
CA TRP A 14 -6.62 -2.08 -5.48
C TRP A 14 -5.22 -2.51 -5.92
N LEU A 15 -4.81 -2.08 -7.10
CA LEU A 15 -3.47 -2.27 -7.62
C LEU A 15 -2.65 -0.99 -7.39
N ALA A 16 -1.54 -1.13 -6.67
CA ALA A 16 -0.45 -0.18 -6.67
C ALA A 16 0.58 -0.62 -7.72
N ASP A 17 0.61 0.07 -8.87
CA ASP A 17 1.72 -0.04 -9.82
C ASP A 17 2.73 1.05 -9.48
N LEU A 18 3.81 0.69 -8.78
CA LEU A 18 4.76 1.62 -8.16
C LEU A 18 5.95 1.96 -9.06
N GLY A 19 5.83 1.65 -10.36
CA GLY A 19 6.74 2.08 -11.40
C GLY A 19 7.55 0.94 -12.02
N PRO A 20 8.00 1.10 -13.28
CA PRO A 20 8.69 0.06 -14.03
C PRO A 20 10.16 -0.14 -13.61
N ASP A 21 10.81 0.91 -13.08
CA ASP A 21 12.25 0.96 -12.84
C ASP A 21 12.57 1.25 -11.36
N THR A 22 12.14 0.36 -10.47
CA THR A 22 12.45 0.46 -9.03
C THR A 22 13.63 -0.46 -8.65
N PRO A 23 14.22 -0.32 -7.45
CA PRO A 23 15.17 -1.30 -6.93
C PRO A 23 14.60 -2.74 -6.84
N LEU A 24 13.28 -2.90 -6.90
CA LEU A 24 12.57 -4.17 -6.91
C LEU A 24 12.10 -4.58 -8.32
N GLY A 25 12.52 -3.90 -9.39
CA GLY A 25 12.03 -4.07 -10.76
C GLY A 25 10.72 -3.33 -11.02
N HIS A 26 9.94 -3.77 -12.01
CA HIS A 26 8.57 -3.27 -12.20
C HIS A 26 7.70 -3.77 -11.06
N PHE A 27 7.51 -2.93 -10.05
CA PHE A 27 6.94 -3.35 -8.78
C PHE A 27 5.44 -3.07 -8.75
N THR A 28 4.66 -4.14 -8.80
CA THR A 28 3.20 -4.08 -8.76
C THR A 28 2.67 -4.91 -7.60
N VAL A 29 1.70 -4.37 -6.87
CA VAL A 29 1.15 -5.00 -5.66
C VAL A 29 -0.36 -4.83 -5.65
N GLU A 30 -1.09 -5.94 -5.56
CA GLU A 30 -2.51 -5.91 -5.21
C GLU A 30 -2.66 -5.79 -3.70
N ILE A 31 -3.48 -4.84 -3.25
CA ILE A 31 -3.78 -4.56 -1.85
C ILE A 31 -5.28 -4.79 -1.65
N THR A 32 -5.63 -5.75 -0.80
CA THR A 32 -7.01 -6.04 -0.40
C THR A 32 -7.25 -5.55 1.01
N PHE A 33 -8.25 -4.71 1.21
CA PHE A 33 -8.66 -4.26 2.54
C PHE A 33 -9.84 -5.11 3.01
N ASP A 34 -9.56 -6.25 3.64
CA ASP A 34 -10.58 -7.20 4.07
C ASP A 34 -11.55 -6.60 5.09
N THR A 35 -11.03 -5.78 6.02
CA THR A 35 -11.80 -5.08 7.04
C THR A 35 -11.24 -3.68 7.31
N GLU A 36 -11.86 -2.94 8.23
CA GLU A 36 -11.37 -1.61 8.66
C GLU A 36 -9.98 -1.66 9.34
N THR A 37 -9.50 -2.86 9.73
CA THR A 37 -8.24 -3.03 10.45
C THR A 37 -7.31 -4.07 9.87
N GLN A 38 -7.75 -4.84 8.87
CA GLN A 38 -6.95 -5.89 8.21
C GLN A 38 -6.76 -5.59 6.73
N VAL A 39 -5.50 -5.69 6.30
CA VAL A 39 -5.09 -5.56 4.90
C VAL A 39 -4.27 -6.79 4.51
N THR A 40 -4.41 -7.20 3.26
CA THR A 40 -3.63 -8.26 2.63
C THR A 40 -2.96 -7.70 1.39
N PHE A 41 -1.64 -7.78 1.30
CA PHE A 41 -0.95 -7.50 0.03
C PHE A 41 -0.62 -8.79 -0.72
N HIS A 42 -0.58 -8.71 -2.04
CA HIS A 42 -0.08 -9.72 -2.94
C HIS A 42 0.81 -9.06 -4.00
N VAL A 43 2.11 -9.34 -3.99
CA VAL A 43 3.03 -8.79 -4.99
C VAL A 43 2.82 -9.52 -6.32
N THR A 44 2.39 -8.79 -7.34
CA THR A 44 2.12 -9.33 -8.67
C THR A 44 3.28 -9.17 -9.65
N GLY A 45 4.24 -8.27 -9.35
CA GLY A 45 5.37 -7.97 -10.22
C GLY A 45 6.61 -7.51 -9.46
N GLY A 46 7.78 -7.73 -10.06
CA GLY A 46 9.08 -7.38 -9.48
C GLY A 46 9.81 -8.58 -8.84
N ALA A 47 10.93 -8.29 -8.19
CA ALA A 47 11.88 -9.29 -7.69
C ALA A 47 11.32 -10.19 -6.58
N ILE A 48 10.24 -9.77 -5.93
CA ILE A 48 9.56 -10.49 -4.84
C ILE A 48 8.13 -10.90 -5.21
N ALA A 49 7.82 -11.02 -6.50
CA ALA A 49 6.51 -11.47 -6.99
C ALA A 49 6.09 -12.81 -6.36
N GLY A 50 4.80 -12.93 -6.06
CA GLY A 50 4.21 -14.07 -5.35
C GLY A 50 4.18 -13.92 -3.83
N ARG A 51 4.95 -12.99 -3.24
CA ARG A 51 4.88 -12.71 -1.80
C ARG A 51 3.48 -12.20 -1.43
N THR A 52 2.91 -12.76 -0.38
CA THR A 52 1.58 -12.43 0.13
C THR A 52 1.62 -12.39 1.64
N GLU A 53 1.01 -11.37 2.24
CA GLU A 53 0.95 -11.24 3.69
C GLU A 53 -0.33 -10.53 4.11
N THR A 54 -0.86 -10.91 5.26
CA THR A 54 -2.02 -10.29 5.89
C THR A 54 -1.62 -9.72 7.24
N MET A 55 -1.89 -8.45 7.46
CA MET A 55 -1.45 -7.72 8.64
C MET A 55 -2.46 -6.65 9.08
N PRO A 56 -2.37 -6.17 10.32
CA PRO A 56 -3.10 -4.99 10.75
C PRO A 56 -2.56 -3.72 10.07
N TYR A 57 -3.45 -2.76 9.82
CA TYR A 57 -3.06 -1.43 9.35
C TYR A 57 -3.72 -0.32 10.17
N THR A 58 -3.25 0.91 9.95
CA THR A 58 -3.89 2.12 10.47
C THR A 58 -4.02 3.15 9.37
N THR A 59 -4.99 4.04 9.51
CA THR A 59 -5.35 5.03 8.49
C THR A 59 -5.37 6.43 9.08
N THR A 60 -4.94 7.40 8.30
CA THR A 60 -5.20 8.82 8.56
C THR A 60 -5.74 9.49 7.31
N LYS A 61 -6.92 10.09 7.41
CA LYS A 61 -7.48 10.94 6.37
C LYS A 61 -6.80 12.31 6.41
N VAL A 62 -6.08 12.63 5.34
CA VAL A 62 -5.40 13.92 5.17
C VAL A 62 -6.39 14.98 4.68
N ARG A 63 -7.14 14.61 3.63
CA ARG A 63 -8.29 15.35 3.07
C ARG A 63 -9.26 14.35 2.44
N ASP A 64 -10.38 14.81 1.90
CA ASP A 64 -11.24 13.97 1.06
C ASP A 64 -10.42 13.40 -0.11
N GLY A 65 -10.60 12.09 -0.35
CA GLY A 65 -9.89 11.35 -1.40
C GLY A 65 -8.41 11.03 -1.12
N LEU A 66 -7.79 11.55 -0.05
CA LEU A 66 -6.36 11.34 0.24
C LEU A 66 -6.14 10.76 1.64
N TYR A 67 -5.52 9.59 1.68
CA TYR A 67 -5.33 8.82 2.89
C TYR A 67 -3.87 8.40 3.05
N VAL A 68 -3.40 8.44 4.30
CA VAL A 68 -2.15 7.80 4.69
C VAL A 68 -2.50 6.45 5.32
N VAL A 69 -1.93 5.39 4.80
CA VAL A 69 -2.13 4.01 5.27
C VAL A 69 -0.79 3.46 5.70
N ARG A 70 -0.69 2.86 6.88
CA ARG A 70 0.56 2.26 7.35
C ARG A 70 0.35 0.90 7.97
N TRP A 71 1.34 0.05 7.82
CA TRP A 71 1.42 -1.26 8.47
C TRP A 71 2.89 -1.62 8.73
N THR A 72 3.07 -2.71 9.47
CA THR A 72 4.35 -3.40 9.60
C THR A 72 4.16 -4.80 9.04
N GLU A 73 5.04 -5.20 8.14
CA GLU A 73 5.12 -6.57 7.64
C GLU A 73 5.71 -7.44 8.75
N ALA A 74 4.92 -8.38 9.28
CA ALA A 74 5.27 -9.20 10.43
C ALA A 74 6.45 -10.15 10.14
N ASP A 75 6.56 -10.65 8.91
CA ASP A 75 7.59 -11.62 8.54
C ASP A 75 8.98 -10.98 8.42
N ALA A 76 9.07 -9.80 7.80
CA ALA A 76 10.33 -9.10 7.56
C ALA A 76 10.65 -8.03 8.63
N GLY A 77 9.64 -7.54 9.34
CA GLY A 77 9.76 -6.38 10.24
C GLY A 77 9.79 -5.04 9.49
N ASP A 78 9.51 -5.04 8.19
CA ASP A 78 9.56 -3.84 7.36
C ASP A 78 8.38 -2.91 7.68
N HIS A 79 8.65 -1.61 7.74
CA HIS A 79 7.63 -0.58 8.00
C HIS A 79 7.20 0.08 6.69
N VAL A 80 5.91 0.05 6.39
CA VAL A 80 5.38 0.59 5.13
C VAL A 80 4.39 1.70 5.42
N THR A 81 4.50 2.80 4.67
CA THR A 81 3.53 3.89 4.63
C THR A 81 3.16 4.19 3.19
N HIS A 82 1.88 4.06 2.87
CA HIS A 82 1.29 4.51 1.63
C HIS A 82 0.62 5.88 1.80
N ILE A 83 0.70 6.69 0.76
CA ILE A 83 -0.18 7.82 0.51
C ILE A 83 -1.02 7.47 -0.70
N GLU A 84 -2.30 7.21 -0.47
CA GLU A 84 -3.27 6.75 -1.46
C GLU A 84 -4.20 7.91 -1.83
N ASP A 85 -4.07 8.39 -3.06
CA ASP A 85 -4.95 9.42 -3.64
C ASP A 85 -5.97 8.76 -4.56
N TYR A 86 -7.18 8.60 -4.05
CA TYR A 86 -8.31 8.00 -4.75
C TYR A 86 -8.88 8.92 -5.84
N ASP A 87 -8.68 10.23 -5.73
CA ASP A 87 -9.16 11.19 -6.72
C ASP A 87 -8.18 11.29 -7.90
N ALA A 88 -6.87 11.31 -7.60
CA ALA A 88 -5.82 11.38 -8.61
C ALA A 88 -5.47 10.01 -9.22
N GLY A 89 -5.85 8.91 -8.56
CA GLY A 89 -5.48 7.55 -8.98
C GLY A 89 -3.98 7.30 -8.85
N THR A 90 -3.36 7.83 -7.80
CA THR A 90 -1.91 7.73 -7.56
C THR A 90 -1.60 7.20 -6.18
N CYS A 91 -0.51 6.43 -6.07
CA CYS A 91 0.02 5.96 -4.80
C CYS A 91 1.50 6.34 -4.68
N MET A 92 1.91 6.76 -3.49
CA MET A 92 3.31 6.82 -3.10
C MET A 92 3.53 5.89 -1.91
N ALA A 93 4.54 5.03 -1.99
CA ALA A 93 4.95 4.16 -0.90
C ALA A 93 6.31 4.61 -0.36
N SER A 94 6.41 4.70 0.96
CA SER A 94 7.68 4.83 1.67
C SER A 94 7.82 3.62 2.59
N SER A 95 8.87 2.85 2.38
CA SER A 95 9.14 1.63 3.14
C SER A 95 10.50 1.71 3.81
N VAL A 96 10.61 1.26 5.06
CA VAL A 96 11.90 1.00 5.71
C VAL A 96 12.15 -0.50 5.61
N VAL A 97 13.10 -0.87 4.74
CA VAL A 97 13.46 -2.26 4.45
C VAL A 97 14.91 -2.49 4.84
N GLY A 98 15.16 -3.43 5.76
CA GLY A 98 16.51 -3.68 6.27
C GLY A 98 17.20 -2.45 6.90
N GLY A 99 16.40 -1.48 7.39
CA GLY A 99 16.89 -0.23 7.97
C GLY A 99 17.09 0.93 6.97
N GLU A 100 16.88 0.70 5.67
CA GLU A 100 17.02 1.72 4.63
C GLU A 100 15.65 2.20 4.13
N PHE A 101 15.57 3.50 3.79
CA PHE A 101 14.36 4.04 3.17
C PHE A 101 14.33 3.77 1.67
N ILE A 102 13.21 3.21 1.22
CA ILE A 102 12.86 3.07 -0.19
C ILE A 102 11.60 3.89 -0.43
N GLN A 103 11.64 4.73 -1.47
CA GLN A 103 10.50 5.53 -1.88
C GLN A 103 10.10 5.20 -3.31
N LEU A 104 8.84 4.83 -3.49
CA LEU A 104 8.25 4.41 -4.75
C LEU A 104 6.98 5.21 -5.02
N SER A 105 6.60 5.34 -6.29
CA SER A 105 5.35 6.02 -6.64
C SER A 105 4.83 5.58 -8.00
N GLY A 106 3.52 5.55 -8.14
CA GLY A 106 2.87 5.34 -9.42
C GLY A 106 1.36 5.39 -9.29
N THR A 107 0.66 4.44 -9.89
CA THR A 107 -0.80 4.46 -9.97
C THR A 107 -1.48 3.73 -8.83
N TRP A 108 -2.74 4.09 -8.58
CA TRP A 108 -3.63 3.48 -7.61
C TRP A 108 -4.98 3.24 -8.26
N THR A 109 -5.27 1.98 -8.59
CA THR A 109 -6.47 1.65 -9.38
C THR A 109 -7.24 0.48 -8.79
N ARG A 110 -8.56 0.62 -8.67
CA ARG A 110 -9.41 -0.48 -8.23
C ARG A 110 -9.41 -1.61 -9.25
N VAL A 111 -9.27 -2.85 -8.76
CA VAL A 111 -9.32 -4.07 -9.60
C VAL A 111 -10.57 -4.92 -9.33
N ARG A 112 -11.06 -4.99 -8.09
CA ARG A 112 -12.34 -5.66 -7.73
C ARG A 112 -13.01 -5.01 -6.52
#